data_AF-A0A1Q7PNE5-F1
#
_entry.id   AF-A0A1Q7PNE5-F1
#
_cell.length_a   1.000
_cell.length_b   1.000
_cell.length_c   1.000
_cell.angle_alpha   90.00
_cell.angle_beta   90.00
_cell.angle_gamma   90.00
#
_symmetry.space_group_name_H-M   'P 1'
#
loop_
_entity.id
_entity.type
_entity.pdbx_description
1 polymer ?
#
loop_
_entity_poly.entity_id
_entity_poly.type
_entity_poly.pdbx_seq_one_letter_code
_entity_poly.pdbx_strand_id
1 'polypeptide(L)'
;MEPAPGKKLLITDVVLRDGHQSLLATRMRTEDMLPIAEKLDAVGYWSLEMWGGATFDTCLRFLKEDPWERLRALRAAMPNTRLQMLLRGQNIVGYRHYADDVLERFIERAATNGIDVFRIFDALNDLRNMEPAMREVKTCGKHVEASICYTVSPVHSLDRFVSLARQLEDVGTDSLCIKDMAGLLAPLDAYTLVKRLKAAVQVPIHLHTHYTSGMASMSALMAVLGGLDMLDTAVSPLAGGTSHPPTETLVAALRNTPYDTGLDLPQFAPIAEHFRTVRRKYHQFESDFTGVDADILTTQIPGGMLSNLAAQLAEQNALDKMKQVLEEVPHVRKDMGYPPLVTPSSQIVGTQATLNVMTGERYKVITTETKNYFLGLYGRPPGPLNPEVLARAIGDEEPIKSRPADRLEPELDAVKKELAGKTSSTEDLLSFALFPAIAGEFFDQRERGELKPELLEPPPEKGPAVAHELHLAPVEFNLTLHGESYHIRVSGSGRKSEGRKPYYIRVNEKLEEVYLEPLQEVLAGVPEPPETGTGTIPKRPKPTKPGDVAAPMPGRVVKVLVAKGETVRIGEPVLIIEAMKMESRVPAPINGKVVALYVTEGEEVKTDETLVQLE
;
A
#
# COMPACT_ATOMS: atom_id res chain seq x y z
N MET A 1 -24.35 15.14 23.28
CA MET A 1 -24.56 14.29 22.09
C MET A 1 -25.73 13.37 22.40
N GLU A 2 -26.67 13.25 21.48
CA GLU A 2 -27.80 12.31 21.62
C GLU A 2 -27.56 11.12 20.68
N PRO A 3 -27.62 9.87 21.18
CA PRO A 3 -27.51 8.70 20.33
C PRO A 3 -28.62 8.67 19.28
N ALA A 4 -28.29 8.22 18.07
CA ALA A 4 -29.27 7.98 17.02
C ALA A 4 -30.29 6.90 17.44
N PRO A 5 -31.48 6.84 16.81
CA PRO A 5 -32.40 5.74 17.03
C PRO A 5 -31.71 4.39 16.83
N GLY A 6 -31.96 3.47 17.76
CA GLY A 6 -31.37 2.13 17.75
C GLY A 6 -31.76 1.34 16.50
N LYS A 7 -30.75 0.79 15.82
CA LYS A 7 -30.91 -0.13 14.70
C LYS A 7 -29.77 -1.14 14.72
N LYS A 8 -30.05 -2.35 14.24
CA LYS A 8 -29.05 -3.41 14.06
C LYS A 8 -27.88 -2.90 13.22
N LEU A 9 -26.65 -2.98 13.76
CA LEU A 9 -25.44 -2.70 13.00
C LEU A 9 -25.10 -3.91 12.12
N LEU A 10 -24.86 -3.66 10.84
CA LEU A 10 -24.42 -4.66 9.87
C LEU A 10 -22.89 -4.71 9.83
N ILE A 11 -22.31 -5.90 9.74
CA ILE A 11 -20.85 -6.10 9.74
C ILE A 11 -20.40 -6.62 8.39
N THR A 12 -19.33 -6.03 7.87
CA THR A 12 -18.50 -6.59 6.80
C THR A 12 -17.19 -7.04 7.41
N ASP A 13 -16.82 -8.30 7.23
CA ASP A 13 -15.51 -8.77 7.69
C ASP A 13 -14.50 -8.74 6.53
N VAL A 14 -13.32 -8.19 6.79
CA VAL A 14 -12.26 -7.97 5.79
C VAL A 14 -11.09 -8.95 5.92
N VAL A 15 -11.22 -10.02 6.72
CA VAL A 15 -10.14 -10.97 7.01
C VAL A 15 -9.54 -11.61 5.75
N LEU A 16 -10.33 -11.83 4.70
CA LEU A 16 -9.91 -12.44 3.43
C LEU A 16 -9.31 -11.45 2.42
N ARG A 17 -9.35 -10.13 2.70
CA ARG A 17 -8.80 -9.07 1.83
C ARG A 17 -7.97 -8.08 2.63
N ASP A 18 -8.58 -7.06 3.23
CA ASP A 18 -7.82 -5.95 3.81
C ASP A 18 -7.04 -6.33 5.07
N GLY A 19 -7.52 -7.32 5.83
CA GLY A 19 -6.85 -7.76 7.06
C GLY A 19 -5.43 -8.29 6.79
N HIS A 20 -5.30 -9.25 5.87
CA HIS A 20 -3.99 -9.77 5.47
C HIS A 20 -3.24 -8.87 4.50
N GLN A 21 -3.94 -8.02 3.72
CA GLN A 21 -3.27 -6.97 2.95
C GLN A 21 -2.51 -6.00 3.86
N SER A 22 -3.08 -5.69 5.02
CA SER A 22 -2.49 -4.77 6.00
C SER A 22 -1.39 -5.42 6.84
N LEU A 23 -1.57 -6.66 7.28
CA LEU A 23 -0.68 -7.30 8.25
C LEU A 23 0.32 -8.29 7.66
N LEU A 24 0.04 -8.86 6.49
CA LEU A 24 0.79 -9.98 5.90
C LEU A 24 1.19 -9.72 4.44
N ALA A 25 1.35 -8.45 4.05
CA ALA A 25 1.71 -8.04 2.69
C ALA A 25 0.85 -8.71 1.60
N THR A 26 -0.43 -8.95 1.88
CA THR A 26 -1.39 -9.60 0.97
C THR A 26 -1.07 -11.07 0.64
N ARG A 27 -0.24 -11.75 1.43
CA ARG A 27 0.30 -13.08 1.09
C ARG A 27 -0.58 -14.27 1.44
N MET A 28 -1.76 -14.06 2.03
CA MET A 28 -2.67 -15.17 2.32
C MET A 28 -3.10 -15.87 1.02
N ARG A 29 -2.84 -17.19 0.96
CA ARG A 29 -3.14 -18.06 -0.17
C ARG A 29 -4.55 -18.62 -0.13
N THR A 30 -5.08 -19.01 -1.29
CA THR A 30 -6.43 -19.59 -1.41
C THR A 30 -6.56 -20.88 -0.58
N GLU A 31 -5.49 -21.69 -0.52
CA GLU A 31 -5.44 -22.94 0.27
C GLU A 31 -5.70 -22.73 1.77
N ASP A 32 -5.38 -21.55 2.31
CA ASP A 32 -5.60 -21.21 3.72
C ASP A 32 -6.96 -20.53 3.95
N MET A 33 -7.60 -20.02 2.89
CA MET A 33 -8.93 -19.38 2.97
C MET A 33 -10.05 -20.42 2.91
N LEU A 34 -9.94 -21.40 2.00
CA LEU A 34 -11.01 -22.37 1.73
C LEU A 34 -11.42 -23.23 2.94
N PRO A 35 -10.50 -23.73 3.79
CA PRO A 35 -10.89 -24.60 4.90
C PRO A 35 -11.80 -23.94 5.94
N ILE A 36 -11.81 -22.61 6.01
CA ILE A 36 -12.63 -21.84 6.97
C ILE A 36 -13.83 -21.14 6.32
N ALA A 37 -13.94 -21.19 4.99
CA ALA A 37 -14.93 -20.46 4.21
C ALA A 37 -16.38 -20.75 4.64
N GLU A 38 -16.76 -22.03 4.79
CA GLU A 38 -18.12 -22.39 5.23
C GLU A 38 -18.47 -21.82 6.61
N LYS A 39 -17.50 -21.75 7.53
CA LYS A 39 -17.73 -21.16 8.86
C LYS A 39 -17.90 -19.66 8.78
N LEU A 40 -17.14 -18.98 7.93
CA LEU A 40 -17.32 -17.56 7.67
C LEU A 40 -18.69 -17.27 7.04
N ASP A 41 -19.13 -18.11 6.10
CA ASP A 41 -20.43 -17.97 5.44
C ASP A 41 -21.62 -18.14 6.40
N ALA A 42 -21.46 -18.98 7.42
CA ALA A 42 -22.50 -19.25 8.42
C ALA A 42 -22.67 -18.14 9.48
N VAL A 43 -21.73 -17.19 9.60
CA VAL A 43 -21.75 -16.15 10.65
C VAL A 43 -22.96 -15.21 10.51
N GLY A 44 -23.36 -14.91 9.27
CA GLY A 44 -24.41 -13.94 8.98
C GLY A 44 -23.90 -12.50 8.80
N TYR A 45 -22.68 -12.34 8.30
CA TYR A 45 -22.16 -11.03 7.85
C TYR A 45 -23.05 -10.42 6.77
N TRP A 46 -23.04 -9.09 6.65
CA TRP A 46 -23.69 -8.42 5.52
C TRP A 46 -22.95 -8.69 4.20
N SER A 47 -21.62 -8.65 4.25
CA SER A 47 -20.70 -9.09 3.19
C SER A 47 -19.37 -9.57 3.79
N LEU A 48 -18.60 -10.29 2.98
CA LEU A 48 -17.19 -10.59 3.22
C LEU A 48 -16.37 -9.92 2.13
N GLU A 49 -15.44 -9.04 2.52
CA GLU A 49 -14.53 -8.45 1.56
C GLU A 49 -13.37 -9.43 1.31
N MET A 50 -13.31 -9.96 0.09
CA MET A 50 -12.42 -11.08 -0.25
C MET A 50 -11.66 -10.90 -1.57
N TRP A 51 -11.85 -9.76 -2.26
CA TRP A 51 -11.27 -9.52 -3.58
C TRP A 51 -10.97 -8.05 -3.87
N GLY A 52 -10.24 -7.79 -4.96
CA GLY A 52 -9.80 -6.45 -5.31
C GLY A 52 -8.67 -5.94 -4.40
N GLY A 53 -8.43 -4.64 -4.43
CA GLY A 53 -7.22 -4.08 -3.79
C GLY A 53 -5.96 -4.71 -4.38
N ALA A 54 -5.00 -5.09 -3.53
CA ALA A 54 -3.73 -5.67 -3.97
C ALA A 54 -3.78 -7.19 -4.24
N THR A 55 -4.91 -7.86 -3.95
CA THR A 55 -4.99 -9.32 -4.03
C THR A 55 -4.83 -9.82 -5.45
N PHE A 56 -5.36 -9.10 -6.45
CA PHE A 56 -5.28 -9.52 -7.85
C PHE A 56 -3.83 -9.60 -8.37
N ASP A 57 -3.05 -8.52 -8.22
CA ASP A 57 -1.61 -8.51 -8.56
C ASP A 57 -0.85 -9.56 -7.74
N THR A 58 -1.11 -9.64 -6.43
CA THR A 58 -0.40 -10.56 -5.54
C THR A 58 -0.63 -12.03 -5.89
N CYS A 59 -1.86 -12.40 -6.30
CA CYS A 59 -2.18 -13.74 -6.79
C CYS A 59 -1.27 -14.13 -7.97
N LEU A 60 -1.22 -13.28 -8.99
CA LEU A 60 -0.44 -13.54 -10.21
C LEU A 60 1.07 -13.48 -9.95
N ARG A 61 1.53 -12.46 -9.22
CA ARG A 61 2.94 -12.15 -9.08
C ARG A 61 3.66 -13.07 -8.09
N PHE A 62 3.10 -13.22 -6.90
CA PHE A 62 3.79 -13.83 -5.75
C PHE A 62 3.23 -15.19 -5.38
N LEU A 63 1.91 -15.33 -5.37
CA LEU A 63 1.26 -16.58 -4.96
C LEU A 63 1.21 -17.58 -6.11
N LYS A 64 1.39 -17.12 -7.35
CA LYS A 64 1.25 -17.94 -8.56
C LYS A 64 -0.09 -18.71 -8.57
N GLU A 65 -1.15 -18.02 -8.15
CA GLU A 65 -2.53 -18.47 -8.18
C GLU A 65 -3.34 -17.60 -9.15
N ASP A 66 -4.31 -18.17 -9.86
CA ASP A 66 -5.22 -17.38 -10.68
C ASP A 66 -6.26 -16.68 -9.78
N PRO A 67 -6.32 -15.33 -9.76
CA PRO A 67 -7.27 -14.62 -8.92
C PRO A 67 -8.73 -14.98 -9.27
N TRP A 68 -9.04 -15.25 -10.54
CA TRP A 68 -10.40 -15.59 -10.98
C TRP A 68 -10.83 -16.97 -10.48
N GLU A 69 -9.90 -17.92 -10.43
CA GLU A 69 -10.14 -19.22 -9.81
C GLU A 69 -10.35 -19.09 -8.30
N ARG A 70 -9.57 -18.24 -7.62
CA ARG A 70 -9.80 -17.90 -6.19
C ARG A 70 -11.22 -17.38 -5.97
N LEU A 71 -11.68 -16.45 -6.81
CA LEU A 71 -13.04 -15.90 -6.71
C LEU A 71 -14.10 -17.00 -6.84
N ARG A 72 -14.02 -17.83 -7.88
CA ARG A 72 -14.97 -18.93 -8.09
C ARG A 72 -14.96 -19.94 -6.94
N ALA A 73 -13.78 -20.31 -6.45
CA ALA A 73 -13.63 -21.27 -5.35
C ALA A 73 -14.25 -20.73 -4.05
N LEU A 74 -14.02 -19.46 -3.73
CA LEU A 74 -14.61 -18.81 -2.56
C LEU A 74 -16.11 -18.59 -2.70
N ARG A 75 -16.60 -18.23 -3.90
CA ARG A 75 -18.04 -18.15 -4.18
C ARG A 75 -18.75 -19.48 -3.98
N ALA A 76 -18.13 -20.57 -4.44
CA ALA A 76 -18.67 -21.92 -4.27
C ALA A 76 -18.69 -22.33 -2.79
N ALA A 77 -17.65 -21.99 -2.02
CA ALA A 77 -17.54 -22.34 -0.60
C ALA A 77 -18.36 -21.43 0.33
N MET A 78 -18.72 -20.21 -0.10
CA MET A 78 -19.50 -19.25 0.68
C MET A 78 -20.73 -18.79 -0.12
N PRO A 79 -21.75 -19.62 -0.34
CA PRO A 79 -22.90 -19.28 -1.21
C PRO A 79 -23.93 -18.32 -0.60
N ASN A 80 -23.92 -18.10 0.72
CA ASN A 80 -24.99 -17.34 1.39
C ASN A 80 -24.62 -15.87 1.66
N THR A 81 -23.34 -15.58 1.84
CA THR A 81 -22.82 -14.24 2.14
C THR A 81 -22.52 -13.47 0.86
N ARG A 82 -22.75 -12.16 0.87
CA ARG A 82 -22.36 -11.29 -0.25
C ARG A 82 -20.84 -11.23 -0.34
N LEU A 83 -20.28 -11.43 -1.54
CA LEU A 83 -18.85 -11.23 -1.75
C LEU A 83 -18.60 -9.79 -2.17
N GLN A 84 -17.70 -9.12 -1.45
CA GLN A 84 -17.36 -7.73 -1.69
C GLN A 84 -15.93 -7.60 -2.23
N MET A 85 -15.75 -6.64 -3.15
CA MET A 85 -14.43 -6.25 -3.61
C MET A 85 -14.18 -4.75 -3.49
N LEU A 86 -12.90 -4.39 -3.34
CA LEU A 86 -12.44 -3.01 -3.51
C LEU A 86 -12.03 -2.76 -4.96
N LEU A 87 -12.69 -1.82 -5.63
CA LEU A 87 -12.44 -1.41 -7.00
C LEU A 87 -12.03 0.08 -7.04
N ARG A 88 -10.87 0.39 -7.63
CA ARG A 88 -10.43 1.77 -7.82
C ARG A 88 -10.97 2.31 -9.14
N GLY A 89 -12.21 2.81 -9.16
CA GLY A 89 -12.83 3.51 -10.30
C GLY A 89 -12.27 3.10 -11.67
N GLN A 90 -11.66 4.06 -12.37
CA GLN A 90 -11.06 3.87 -13.69
C GLN A 90 -9.72 3.10 -13.71
N ASN A 91 -9.10 2.90 -12.55
CA ASN A 91 -7.90 2.08 -12.42
C ASN A 91 -8.19 0.59 -12.21
N ILE A 92 -9.45 0.23 -11.94
CA ILE A 92 -9.87 -1.15 -11.69
C ILE A 92 -9.10 -1.72 -10.48
N VAL A 93 -8.18 -2.66 -10.73
CA VAL A 93 -7.26 -3.24 -9.74
C VAL A 93 -5.79 -2.97 -10.10
N GLY A 94 -5.54 -2.16 -11.14
CA GLY A 94 -4.21 -1.82 -11.64
C GLY A 94 -3.68 -0.47 -11.17
N TYR A 95 -2.71 0.06 -11.91
CA TYR A 95 -1.87 1.20 -11.50
C TYR A 95 -2.03 2.46 -12.37
N ARG A 96 -2.66 2.37 -13.53
CA ARG A 96 -3.00 3.51 -14.42
C ARG A 96 -4.50 3.56 -14.69
N HIS A 97 -4.98 4.60 -15.37
CA HIS A 97 -6.34 4.58 -15.92
C HIS A 97 -6.38 3.62 -17.11
N TYR A 98 -7.48 2.88 -17.22
CA TYR A 98 -7.76 1.98 -18.33
C TYR A 98 -8.93 2.52 -19.16
N ALA A 99 -8.98 2.18 -20.44
CA ALA A 99 -10.13 2.50 -21.29
C ALA A 99 -11.42 1.82 -20.77
N ASP A 100 -12.57 2.39 -21.15
CA ASP A 100 -13.87 1.95 -20.66
C ASP A 100 -14.20 0.50 -21.05
N ASP A 101 -13.72 0.01 -22.19
CA ASP A 101 -13.95 -1.37 -22.62
C ASP A 101 -13.31 -2.39 -21.66
N VAL A 102 -12.11 -2.10 -21.16
CA VAL A 102 -11.43 -2.92 -20.14
C VAL A 102 -12.18 -2.85 -18.81
N LEU A 103 -12.58 -1.65 -18.37
CA LEU A 103 -13.33 -1.44 -17.13
C LEU A 103 -14.66 -2.20 -17.16
N GLU A 104 -15.44 -2.01 -18.21
CA GLU A 104 -16.76 -2.60 -18.36
C GLU A 104 -16.65 -4.12 -18.39
N ARG A 105 -15.72 -4.66 -19.20
CA ARG A 105 -15.52 -6.11 -19.29
C ARG A 105 -14.99 -6.72 -17.99
N PHE A 106 -14.16 -6.02 -17.24
CA PHE A 106 -13.68 -6.49 -15.95
C PHE A 106 -14.83 -6.60 -14.94
N ILE A 107 -15.66 -5.56 -14.83
CA ILE A 107 -16.80 -5.54 -13.92
C ILE A 107 -17.79 -6.64 -14.27
N GLU A 108 -18.14 -6.78 -15.56
CA GLU A 108 -18.99 -7.88 -16.06
C GLU A 108 -18.44 -9.23 -15.58
N ARG A 109 -17.15 -9.48 -15.81
CA ARG A 109 -16.54 -10.76 -15.46
C ARG A 109 -16.49 -11.00 -13.97
N ALA A 110 -16.21 -9.97 -13.17
CA ALA A 110 -16.21 -10.05 -11.71
C ALA A 110 -17.61 -10.33 -11.15
N ALA A 111 -18.63 -9.66 -11.69
CA ALA A 111 -20.03 -9.86 -11.32
C ALA A 111 -20.51 -11.28 -11.67
N THR A 112 -20.20 -11.75 -12.89
CA THR A 112 -20.53 -13.10 -13.37
C THR A 112 -19.86 -14.18 -12.52
N ASN A 113 -18.62 -13.96 -12.07
CA ASN A 113 -17.87 -14.92 -11.26
C ASN A 113 -18.23 -14.91 -9.76
N GLY A 114 -19.04 -13.95 -9.29
CA GLY A 114 -19.67 -14.02 -7.96
C GLY A 114 -19.44 -12.83 -7.03
N ILE A 115 -18.85 -11.73 -7.50
CA ILE A 115 -18.85 -10.48 -6.72
C ILE A 115 -20.26 -9.90 -6.69
N ASP A 116 -20.72 -9.52 -5.50
CA ASP A 116 -22.04 -8.96 -5.25
C ASP A 116 -22.00 -7.47 -4.91
N VAL A 117 -20.96 -7.03 -4.22
CA VAL A 117 -20.77 -5.65 -3.76
C VAL A 117 -19.47 -5.11 -4.32
N PHE A 118 -19.55 -4.00 -5.06
CA PHE A 118 -18.39 -3.28 -5.58
C PHE A 118 -18.21 -2.00 -4.78
N ARG A 119 -17.18 -1.98 -3.93
CA ARG A 119 -16.75 -0.77 -3.25
C ARG A 119 -15.88 0.05 -4.18
N ILE A 120 -16.46 1.11 -4.75
CA ILE A 120 -15.82 1.94 -5.78
C ILE A 120 -15.25 3.19 -5.12
N PHE A 121 -13.97 3.46 -5.35
CA PHE A 121 -13.32 4.70 -4.89
C PHE A 121 -12.43 5.32 -5.97
N ASP A 122 -12.16 6.61 -5.85
CA ASP A 122 -11.14 7.32 -6.60
C ASP A 122 -10.10 7.92 -5.64
N ALA A 123 -8.82 7.88 -6.02
CA ALA A 123 -7.73 8.32 -5.13
C ALA A 123 -7.77 9.82 -4.79
N LEU A 124 -8.46 10.62 -5.60
CA LEU A 124 -8.62 12.07 -5.44
C LEU A 124 -10.06 12.47 -5.06
N ASN A 125 -10.95 11.49 -4.84
CA ASN A 125 -12.39 11.69 -4.74
C ASN A 125 -12.99 12.41 -5.97
N ASP A 126 -12.46 12.15 -7.17
CA ASP A 126 -13.00 12.63 -8.43
C ASP A 126 -14.08 11.69 -8.97
N LEU A 127 -15.34 12.10 -8.83
CA LEU A 127 -16.52 11.31 -9.21
C LEU A 127 -16.52 10.90 -10.68
N ARG A 128 -15.88 11.67 -11.57
CA ARG A 128 -15.80 11.37 -13.00
C ARG A 128 -15.09 10.04 -13.25
N ASN A 129 -14.14 9.68 -12.40
CA ASN A 129 -13.42 8.41 -12.48
C ASN A 129 -14.20 7.23 -11.86
N MET A 130 -15.31 7.51 -11.17
CA MET A 130 -16.12 6.51 -10.47
C MET A 130 -17.40 6.18 -11.24
N GLU A 131 -18.03 7.19 -11.84
CA GLU A 131 -19.33 7.10 -12.51
C GLU A 131 -19.44 5.97 -13.56
N PRO A 132 -18.47 5.75 -14.47
CA PRO A 132 -18.53 4.64 -15.43
C PRO A 132 -18.57 3.28 -14.74
N ALA A 133 -17.76 3.09 -13.70
CA ALA A 133 -17.73 1.85 -12.92
C ALA A 133 -19.05 1.63 -12.17
N MET A 134 -19.61 2.68 -11.56
CA MET A 134 -20.90 2.63 -10.89
C MET A 134 -22.00 2.20 -11.87
N ARG A 135 -22.06 2.82 -13.05
CA ARG A 135 -23.04 2.51 -14.09
C ARG A 135 -22.94 1.06 -14.56
N GLU A 136 -21.74 0.55 -14.76
CA GLU A 136 -21.56 -0.84 -15.21
C GLU A 136 -21.97 -1.84 -14.12
N VAL A 137 -21.61 -1.59 -12.86
CA VAL A 137 -22.02 -2.45 -11.73
C VAL A 137 -23.55 -2.50 -11.63
N LYS A 138 -24.24 -1.36 -11.79
CA LYS A 138 -25.72 -1.32 -11.85
C LYS A 138 -26.26 -2.11 -13.03
N THR A 139 -25.63 -2.01 -14.20
CA THR A 139 -26.02 -2.76 -15.41
C THR A 139 -25.88 -4.27 -15.20
N CYS A 140 -24.85 -4.70 -14.46
CA CYS A 140 -24.66 -6.07 -14.03
C CYS A 140 -25.63 -6.53 -12.91
N GLY A 141 -26.52 -5.66 -12.42
CA GLY A 141 -27.47 -5.96 -11.36
C GLY A 141 -26.81 -6.19 -9.99
N LYS A 142 -25.63 -5.61 -9.76
CA LYS A 142 -24.86 -5.74 -8.52
C LYS A 142 -24.94 -4.46 -7.67
N HIS A 143 -24.49 -4.54 -6.42
CA HIS A 143 -24.59 -3.45 -5.44
C HIS A 143 -23.42 -2.48 -5.59
N VAL A 144 -23.74 -1.19 -5.79
CA VAL A 144 -22.74 -0.11 -5.83
C VAL A 144 -22.54 0.47 -4.44
N GLU A 145 -21.31 0.38 -3.93
CA GLU A 145 -20.89 1.10 -2.72
C GLU A 145 -19.85 2.17 -3.10
N ALA A 146 -20.31 3.38 -3.37
CA ALA A 146 -19.43 4.50 -3.66
C ALA A 146 -18.72 5.00 -2.39
N SER A 147 -17.43 5.25 -2.49
CA SER A 147 -16.56 5.57 -1.36
C SER A 147 -16.03 6.99 -1.40
N ILE A 148 -15.98 7.61 -0.23
CA ILE A 148 -15.26 8.86 0.03
C ILE A 148 -13.99 8.52 0.79
N CYS A 149 -12.82 8.74 0.18
CA CYS A 149 -11.55 8.67 0.87
C CYS A 149 -11.46 9.81 1.90
N TYR A 150 -11.48 9.44 3.19
CA TYR A 150 -11.39 10.38 4.30
C TYR A 150 -9.93 10.78 4.53
N THR A 151 -9.71 12.06 4.78
CA THR A 151 -8.40 12.59 5.17
C THR A 151 -8.56 13.97 5.83
N VAL A 152 -7.51 14.44 6.51
CA VAL A 152 -7.51 15.72 7.22
C VAL A 152 -6.51 16.67 6.58
N SER A 153 -7.00 17.78 6.01
CA SER A 153 -6.14 18.85 5.50
C SER A 153 -6.93 20.16 5.39
N PRO A 154 -6.27 21.31 5.11
CA PRO A 154 -6.95 22.59 4.96
C PRO A 154 -8.06 22.64 3.90
N VAL A 155 -8.11 21.68 2.97
CA VAL A 155 -9.13 21.60 1.90
C VAL A 155 -10.18 20.51 2.13
N HIS A 156 -10.03 19.71 3.19
CA HIS A 156 -10.98 18.66 3.56
C HIS A 156 -11.76 19.08 4.80
N SER A 157 -13.07 19.16 4.67
CA SER A 157 -13.98 19.52 5.75
C SER A 157 -15.18 18.58 5.76
N LEU A 158 -15.87 18.48 6.90
CA LEU A 158 -17.10 17.72 7.01
C LEU A 158 -18.16 18.18 5.99
N ASP A 159 -18.25 19.49 5.72
CA ASP A 159 -19.15 20.04 4.70
C ASP A 159 -18.84 19.50 3.30
N ARG A 160 -17.55 19.41 2.97
CA ARG A 160 -17.11 18.88 1.69
C ARG A 160 -17.42 17.40 1.56
N PHE A 161 -17.20 16.61 2.60
CA PHE A 161 -17.56 15.19 2.59
C PHE A 161 -19.07 14.97 2.44
N VAL A 162 -19.89 15.79 3.10
CA VAL A 162 -21.35 15.75 2.94
C VAL A 162 -21.78 16.15 1.53
N SER A 163 -21.11 17.13 0.91
CA SER A 163 -21.37 17.51 -0.48
C SER A 163 -21.02 16.39 -1.47
N LEU A 164 -19.87 15.73 -1.29
CA LEU A 164 -19.47 14.57 -2.09
C LEU A 164 -20.48 13.42 -1.95
N ALA A 165 -20.97 13.17 -0.74
CA ALA A 165 -21.98 12.14 -0.49
C ALA A 165 -23.26 12.36 -1.29
N ARG A 166 -23.78 13.59 -1.33
CA ARG A 166 -24.96 13.94 -2.14
C ARG A 166 -24.72 13.71 -3.62
N GLN A 167 -23.57 14.14 -4.13
CA GLN A 167 -23.23 13.94 -5.54
C GLN A 167 -23.12 12.44 -5.89
N LEU A 168 -22.59 11.61 -4.99
CA LEU A 168 -22.52 10.15 -5.18
C LEU A 168 -23.91 9.49 -5.13
N GLU A 169 -24.82 9.99 -4.29
CA GLU A 169 -26.23 9.57 -4.28
C GLU A 169 -26.95 9.97 -5.57
N ASP A 170 -26.73 11.19 -6.06
CA ASP A 170 -27.31 11.68 -7.33
C ASP A 170 -26.87 10.83 -8.53
N VAL A 171 -25.65 10.29 -8.50
CA VAL A 171 -25.11 9.37 -9.53
C VAL A 171 -25.61 7.92 -9.34
N GLY A 172 -26.31 7.62 -8.25
CA GLY A 172 -27.03 6.36 -8.06
C GLY A 172 -26.27 5.27 -7.30
N THR A 173 -25.47 5.64 -6.29
CA THR A 173 -24.91 4.65 -5.35
C THR A 173 -26.01 3.94 -4.55
N ASP A 174 -25.81 2.67 -4.18
CA ASP A 174 -26.76 1.90 -3.35
C ASP A 174 -26.42 2.02 -1.85
N SER A 175 -25.14 2.19 -1.53
CA SER A 175 -24.64 2.60 -0.20
C SER A 175 -23.44 3.53 -0.33
N LEU A 176 -23.11 4.26 0.75
CA LEU A 176 -21.97 5.17 0.78
C LEU A 176 -20.94 4.70 1.82
N CYS A 177 -19.67 4.54 1.41
CA CYS A 177 -18.57 4.21 2.32
C CYS A 177 -17.76 5.45 2.70
N ILE A 178 -17.52 5.66 4.00
CA ILE A 178 -16.45 6.52 4.49
C ILE A 178 -15.19 5.66 4.57
N LYS A 179 -14.25 5.86 3.65
CA LYS A 179 -13.00 5.10 3.61
C LYS A 179 -11.87 5.86 4.28
N ASP A 180 -11.69 5.66 5.58
CA ASP A 180 -10.56 6.14 6.36
C ASP A 180 -9.37 5.17 6.28
N MET A 181 -8.66 5.22 5.16
CA MET A 181 -7.56 4.31 4.84
C MET A 181 -6.34 4.43 5.76
N ALA A 182 -6.22 5.51 6.54
CA ALA A 182 -5.08 5.77 7.41
C ALA A 182 -5.44 5.73 8.91
N GLY A 183 -6.72 5.61 9.27
CA GLY A 183 -7.16 5.61 10.66
C GLY A 183 -7.09 7.00 11.31
N LEU A 184 -7.39 8.06 10.55
CA LEU A 184 -7.31 9.46 10.96
C LEU A 184 -8.63 10.01 11.51
N LEU A 185 -9.75 9.32 11.31
CA LEU A 185 -11.06 9.79 11.72
C LEU A 185 -11.16 9.81 13.24
N ALA A 186 -11.17 11.00 13.83
CA ALA A 186 -11.31 11.17 15.27
C ALA A 186 -12.72 10.78 15.74
N PRO A 187 -12.91 10.30 16.98
CA PRO A 187 -14.20 9.78 17.42
C PRO A 187 -15.35 10.78 17.37
N LEU A 188 -15.15 12.03 17.81
CA LEU A 188 -16.21 13.06 17.75
C LEU A 188 -16.53 13.50 16.32
N ASP A 189 -15.52 13.49 15.44
CA ASP A 189 -15.73 13.75 14.02
C ASP A 189 -16.50 12.61 13.37
N ALA A 190 -16.26 11.35 13.76
CA ALA A 190 -17.02 10.19 13.29
C ALA A 190 -18.52 10.33 13.61
N TYR A 191 -18.86 10.65 14.86
CA TYR A 191 -20.25 10.92 15.26
C TYR A 191 -20.88 12.03 14.42
N THR A 192 -20.16 13.15 14.30
CA THR A 192 -20.68 14.35 13.61
C THR A 192 -20.84 14.09 12.12
N LEU A 193 -19.85 13.48 11.48
CA LEU A 193 -19.86 13.17 10.06
C LEU A 193 -21.00 12.22 9.73
N VAL A 194 -21.11 11.09 10.43
CA VAL A 194 -22.17 10.10 10.16
C VAL A 194 -23.54 10.71 10.37
N LYS A 195 -23.76 11.44 11.47
CA LYS A 195 -25.04 12.11 11.73
C LYS A 195 -25.42 13.08 10.62
N ARG A 196 -24.44 13.83 10.10
CA ARG A 196 -24.66 14.78 8.98
C ARG A 196 -24.89 14.07 7.66
N LEU A 197 -24.21 12.96 7.39
CA LEU A 197 -24.43 12.14 6.20
C LEU A 197 -25.84 11.52 6.22
N LYS A 198 -26.27 10.94 7.34
CA LYS A 198 -27.63 10.40 7.50
C LYS A 198 -28.72 11.45 7.33
N ALA A 199 -28.43 12.72 7.58
CA ALA A 199 -29.36 13.83 7.32
C ALA A 199 -29.31 14.35 5.87
N ALA A 200 -28.24 14.03 5.13
CA ALA A 200 -27.98 14.58 3.81
C ALA A 200 -28.29 13.61 2.66
N VAL A 201 -28.22 12.30 2.92
CA VAL A 201 -28.48 11.23 1.96
C VAL A 201 -29.37 10.15 2.58
N GLN A 202 -30.08 9.39 1.75
CA GLN A 202 -30.99 8.31 2.15
C GLN A 202 -30.31 6.94 2.18
N VAL A 203 -29.29 6.75 1.34
CA VAL A 203 -28.57 5.48 1.25
C VAL A 203 -27.90 5.08 2.58
N PRO A 204 -27.72 3.77 2.85
CA PRO A 204 -26.98 3.30 4.01
C PRO A 204 -25.53 3.80 4.04
N ILE A 205 -25.02 4.10 5.24
CA ILE A 205 -23.64 4.58 5.46
C ILE A 205 -22.79 3.47 6.04
N HIS A 206 -21.70 3.17 5.36
CA HIS A 206 -20.67 2.22 5.75
C HIS A 206 -19.43 2.94 6.25
N LEU A 207 -18.85 2.50 7.36
CA LEU A 207 -17.55 2.98 7.83
C LEU A 207 -16.48 1.93 7.62
N HIS A 208 -15.41 2.34 6.96
CA HIS A 208 -14.16 1.61 6.83
C HIS A 208 -13.05 2.43 7.49
N THR A 209 -12.41 1.89 8.53
CA THR A 209 -11.35 2.60 9.25
C THR A 209 -10.26 1.64 9.70
N HIS A 210 -9.01 2.05 9.53
CA HIS A 210 -7.85 1.30 10.01
C HIS A 210 -7.55 1.65 11.48
N TYR A 211 -7.01 0.68 12.22
CA TYR A 211 -6.72 0.73 13.65
C TYR A 211 -5.34 1.35 13.96
N THR A 212 -4.64 1.88 12.96
CA THR A 212 -3.23 2.32 13.06
C THR A 212 -3.02 3.26 14.23
N SER A 213 -3.87 4.30 14.34
CA SER A 213 -3.82 5.29 15.43
C SER A 213 -4.33 4.79 16.78
N GLY A 214 -4.90 3.58 16.83
CA GLY A 214 -5.63 3.04 17.98
C GLY A 214 -7.04 3.64 18.16
N MET A 215 -7.47 4.59 17.33
CA MET A 215 -8.75 5.27 17.51
C MET A 215 -9.94 4.55 16.88
N ALA A 216 -9.74 3.59 15.98
CA ALA A 216 -10.80 3.06 15.14
C ALA A 216 -11.97 2.42 15.88
N SER A 217 -11.77 1.68 16.99
CA SER A 217 -12.89 1.17 17.80
C SER A 217 -13.70 2.30 18.44
N MET A 218 -13.04 3.36 18.90
CA MET A 218 -13.71 4.53 19.47
C MET A 218 -14.49 5.27 18.38
N SER A 219 -13.88 5.47 17.21
CA SER A 219 -14.52 6.12 16.06
C SER A 219 -15.68 5.30 15.51
N ALA A 220 -15.57 3.98 15.47
CA ALA A 220 -16.66 3.08 15.12
C ALA A 220 -17.83 3.20 16.11
N LEU A 221 -17.57 3.15 17.42
CA LEU A 221 -18.62 3.32 18.42
C LEU A 221 -19.31 4.68 18.31
N MET A 222 -18.53 5.75 18.12
CA MET A 222 -19.09 7.09 17.95
C MET A 222 -19.88 7.24 16.64
N ALA A 223 -19.44 6.60 15.56
CA ALA A 223 -20.19 6.51 14.30
C ALA A 223 -21.51 5.75 14.48
N VAL A 224 -21.53 4.63 15.21
CA VAL A 224 -22.76 3.89 15.57
C VAL A 224 -23.74 4.80 16.30
N LEU A 225 -23.28 5.55 17.31
CA LEU A 225 -24.10 6.55 18.01
C LEU A 225 -24.55 7.70 17.10
N GLY A 226 -23.82 7.98 16.02
CA GLY A 226 -24.19 8.92 14.97
C GLY A 226 -25.22 8.37 13.97
N GLY A 227 -25.53 7.07 14.01
CA GLY A 227 -26.50 6.41 13.13
C GLY A 227 -25.89 5.60 12.00
N LEU A 228 -24.68 5.06 12.16
CA LEU A 228 -24.00 4.21 11.17
C LEU A 228 -24.83 2.95 10.82
N ASP A 229 -24.84 2.54 9.55
CA ASP A 229 -25.56 1.35 9.08
C ASP A 229 -24.67 0.10 9.03
N MET A 230 -23.44 0.25 8.52
CA MET A 230 -22.50 -0.83 8.26
C MET A 230 -21.09 -0.48 8.75
N LEU A 231 -20.35 -1.47 9.25
CA LEU A 231 -18.98 -1.33 9.73
C LEU A 231 -18.08 -2.43 9.16
N ASP A 232 -16.91 -2.06 8.66
CA ASP A 232 -15.84 -3.03 8.42
C ASP A 232 -15.11 -3.38 9.71
N THR A 233 -14.93 -4.67 9.93
CA THR A 233 -14.11 -5.24 11.02
C THR A 233 -13.24 -6.36 10.47
N ALA A 234 -12.28 -6.84 11.25
CA ALA A 234 -11.53 -8.06 10.94
C ALA A 234 -11.57 -9.02 12.12
N VAL A 235 -11.66 -10.33 11.86
CA VAL A 235 -11.52 -11.34 12.92
C VAL A 235 -10.22 -11.12 13.68
N SER A 236 -10.27 -11.20 15.01
CA SER A 236 -9.21 -10.72 15.92
C SER A 236 -7.77 -11.11 15.59
N PRO A 237 -7.42 -12.31 15.07
CA PRO A 237 -6.04 -12.63 14.71
C PRO A 237 -5.49 -11.82 13.55
N LEU A 238 -6.33 -11.16 12.75
CA LEU A 238 -5.93 -10.29 11.64
C LEU A 238 -6.52 -8.89 11.80
N ALA A 239 -6.80 -8.49 13.03
CA ALA A 239 -7.26 -7.16 13.41
C ALA A 239 -6.15 -6.37 14.14
N GLY A 240 -6.40 -5.08 14.41
CA GLY A 240 -5.48 -4.20 15.11
C GLY A 240 -4.31 -3.73 14.24
N GLY A 241 -3.44 -2.88 14.80
CA GLY A 241 -2.35 -2.25 14.05
C GLY A 241 -2.84 -1.57 12.79
N THR A 242 -2.17 -1.81 11.67
CA THR A 242 -2.59 -1.31 10.35
C THR A 242 -3.86 -1.96 9.81
N SER A 243 -4.47 -2.96 10.47
CA SER A 243 -5.74 -3.59 10.06
C SER A 243 -6.95 -2.86 10.66
N HIS A 244 -8.04 -3.57 10.94
CA HIS A 244 -9.35 -3.02 11.32
C HIS A 244 -9.67 -3.29 12.79
N PRO A 245 -10.74 -2.67 13.35
CA PRO A 245 -11.26 -3.06 14.66
C PRO A 245 -11.60 -4.56 14.72
N PRO A 246 -11.33 -5.25 15.84
CA PRO A 246 -11.65 -6.67 15.97
C PRO A 246 -13.15 -6.93 15.96
N THR A 247 -13.60 -7.85 15.10
CA THR A 247 -15.02 -8.21 14.91
C THR A 247 -15.65 -8.66 16.23
N GLU A 248 -15.01 -9.60 16.92
CA GLU A 248 -15.51 -10.17 18.18
C GLU A 248 -15.70 -9.10 19.26
N THR A 249 -14.76 -8.15 19.34
CA THR A 249 -14.80 -7.06 20.31
C THR A 249 -15.99 -6.13 20.05
N LEU A 250 -16.24 -5.76 18.78
CA LEU A 250 -17.35 -4.88 18.42
C LEU A 250 -18.71 -5.58 18.60
N VAL A 251 -18.82 -6.86 18.24
CA VAL A 251 -20.02 -7.67 18.50
C VAL A 251 -20.30 -7.74 20.00
N ALA A 252 -19.28 -8.01 20.82
CA ALA A 252 -19.44 -8.06 22.27
C ALA A 252 -19.84 -6.70 22.88
N ALA A 253 -19.24 -5.60 22.38
CA ALA A 253 -19.49 -4.26 22.89
C ALA A 253 -20.92 -3.76 22.61
N LEU A 254 -21.54 -4.19 21.50
CA LEU A 254 -22.89 -3.77 21.10
C LEU A 254 -23.98 -4.74 21.58
N ARG A 255 -23.62 -5.89 22.15
CA ARG A 255 -24.57 -6.90 22.61
C ARG A 255 -25.53 -6.35 23.66
N ASN A 256 -26.82 -6.68 23.53
CA ASN A 256 -27.91 -6.19 24.40
C ASN A 256 -28.08 -4.67 24.40
N THR A 257 -27.53 -3.97 23.40
CA THR A 257 -27.81 -2.55 23.15
C THR A 257 -28.81 -2.42 22.00
N PRO A 258 -29.40 -1.24 21.77
CA PRO A 258 -30.24 -1.01 20.59
C PRO A 258 -29.50 -1.15 19.24
N TYR A 259 -28.17 -1.29 19.26
CA TYR A 259 -27.31 -1.44 18.07
C TYR A 259 -26.74 -2.84 17.90
N ASP A 260 -27.24 -3.82 18.67
CA ASP A 260 -26.78 -5.22 18.64
C ASP A 260 -26.69 -5.75 17.20
N THR A 261 -25.56 -6.38 16.86
CA THR A 261 -25.31 -6.94 15.53
C THR A 261 -26.08 -8.24 15.30
N GLY A 262 -26.55 -8.89 16.38
CA GLY A 262 -27.20 -10.21 16.33
C GLY A 262 -26.27 -11.35 15.91
N LEU A 263 -24.95 -11.13 15.84
CA LEU A 263 -23.97 -12.16 15.51
C LEU A 263 -23.61 -12.98 16.76
N ASP A 264 -23.43 -14.29 16.58
CA ASP A 264 -23.22 -15.22 17.70
C ASP A 264 -21.73 -15.39 18.04
N LEU A 265 -21.29 -14.80 19.15
CA LEU A 265 -19.88 -14.79 19.60
C LEU A 265 -19.17 -16.17 19.64
N PRO A 266 -19.81 -17.28 20.07
CA PRO A 266 -19.21 -18.61 20.05
C PRO A 266 -18.77 -19.08 18.66
N GLN A 267 -19.39 -18.60 17.57
CA GLN A 267 -19.01 -18.99 16.21
C GLN A 267 -17.61 -18.51 15.82
N PHE A 268 -17.12 -17.43 16.45
CA PHE A 268 -15.84 -16.82 16.12
C PHE A 268 -14.64 -17.58 16.68
N ALA A 269 -14.77 -18.31 17.79
CA ALA A 269 -13.65 -19.02 18.41
C ALA A 269 -12.90 -19.97 17.44
N PRO A 270 -13.57 -20.87 16.69
CA PRO A 270 -12.89 -21.72 15.72
C PRO A 270 -12.34 -20.93 14.51
N ILE A 271 -12.97 -19.82 14.13
CA ILE A 271 -12.51 -18.96 13.02
C ILE A 271 -11.22 -18.24 13.44
N ALA A 272 -11.19 -17.67 14.64
CA ALA A 272 -10.02 -17.02 15.19
C ALA A 272 -8.85 -18.00 15.39
N GLU A 273 -9.10 -19.24 15.81
CA GLU A 273 -8.02 -20.23 15.94
C GLU A 273 -7.41 -20.63 14.59
N HIS A 274 -8.25 -20.77 13.55
CA HIS A 274 -7.78 -20.98 12.19
C HIS A 274 -6.85 -19.84 11.75
N PHE A 275 -7.31 -18.59 11.82
CA PHE A 275 -6.51 -17.46 11.36
C PHE A 275 -5.27 -17.18 12.23
N ARG A 276 -5.27 -17.56 13.51
CA ARG A 276 -4.07 -17.52 14.36
C ARG A 276 -3.01 -18.49 13.86
N THR A 277 -3.42 -19.68 13.43
CA THR A 277 -2.52 -20.68 12.83
C THR A 277 -2.01 -20.21 11.47
N VAL A 278 -2.92 -19.70 10.63
CA VAL A 278 -2.57 -19.14 9.32
C VAL A 278 -1.58 -17.97 9.47
N ARG A 279 -1.82 -17.01 10.37
CA ARG A 279 -0.91 -15.86 10.56
C ARG A 279 0.52 -16.30 10.88
N ARG A 280 0.71 -17.32 11.74
CA ARG A 280 2.05 -17.86 12.06
C ARG A 280 2.77 -18.44 10.84
N LYS A 281 2.03 -19.04 9.90
CA LYS A 281 2.59 -19.56 8.63
C LYS A 281 3.19 -18.44 7.77
N TYR A 282 2.72 -17.20 7.91
CA TYR A 282 3.15 -16.04 7.12
C TYR A 282 4.06 -15.07 7.88
N HIS A 283 4.70 -15.50 8.97
CA HIS A 283 5.47 -14.64 9.87
C HIS A 283 6.55 -13.77 9.17
N GLN A 284 7.17 -14.23 8.09
CA GLN A 284 8.16 -13.45 7.32
C GLN A 284 7.59 -12.19 6.66
N PHE A 285 6.26 -12.12 6.50
CA PHE A 285 5.55 -10.99 5.91
C PHE A 285 4.80 -10.15 6.94
N GLU A 286 4.98 -10.46 8.22
CA GLU A 286 4.35 -9.75 9.32
C GLU A 286 4.78 -8.28 9.30
N SER A 287 3.81 -7.37 9.38
CA SER A 287 4.09 -5.95 9.42
C SER A 287 4.82 -5.55 10.70
N ASP A 288 5.79 -4.63 10.59
CA ASP A 288 6.40 -3.99 11.76
C ASP A 288 5.39 -3.14 12.58
N PHE A 289 4.23 -2.81 11.98
CA PHE A 289 3.20 -1.93 12.55
C PHE A 289 1.96 -2.71 13.02
N THR A 290 2.17 -3.83 13.70
CA THR A 290 1.07 -4.65 14.26
C THR A 290 0.47 -4.08 15.55
N GLY A 291 1.15 -3.11 16.19
CA GLY A 291 0.67 -2.35 17.33
C GLY A 291 0.10 -0.98 16.95
N VAL A 292 -0.27 -0.18 17.97
CA VAL A 292 -0.72 1.19 17.76
C VAL A 292 0.47 2.08 17.40
N ASP A 293 0.35 2.80 16.29
CA ASP A 293 1.26 3.85 15.85
C ASP A 293 0.51 5.20 15.88
N ALA A 294 0.78 6.01 16.90
CA ALA A 294 0.15 7.32 17.06
C ALA A 294 0.80 8.41 16.18
N ASP A 295 2.00 8.19 15.64
CA ASP A 295 2.69 9.16 14.80
C ASP A 295 1.96 9.37 13.46
N ILE A 296 1.11 8.43 13.05
CA ILE A 296 0.19 8.60 11.92
C ILE A 296 -0.72 9.83 12.07
N LEU A 297 -1.04 10.26 13.29
CA LEU A 297 -1.92 11.40 13.54
C LEU A 297 -1.26 12.74 13.20
N THR A 298 0.07 12.79 13.26
CA THR A 298 0.85 13.98 12.95
C THR A 298 1.39 13.92 11.52
N THR A 299 1.94 12.78 11.12
CA THR A 299 2.55 12.58 9.80
C THR A 299 1.51 12.37 8.69
N GLN A 300 0.40 11.70 9.01
CA GLN A 300 -0.60 11.21 8.06
C GLN A 300 -0.05 10.30 6.95
N ILE A 301 1.13 9.69 7.16
CA ILE A 301 1.79 8.80 6.19
C ILE A 301 1.39 7.35 6.47
N PRO A 302 0.59 6.69 5.62
CA PRO A 302 0.15 5.32 5.88
C PRO A 302 1.33 4.34 6.06
N GLY A 303 1.20 3.34 6.92
CA GLY A 303 2.29 2.40 7.24
C GLY A 303 2.88 1.70 6.00
N GLY A 304 2.03 1.27 5.06
CA GLY A 304 2.51 0.69 3.79
C GLY A 304 3.32 1.66 2.92
N MET A 305 3.06 2.97 3.02
CA MET A 305 3.90 3.99 2.38
C MET A 305 5.24 4.13 3.10
N LEU A 306 5.25 4.10 4.44
CA LEU A 306 6.46 4.19 5.25
C LEU A 306 7.44 3.03 4.99
N SER A 307 6.96 1.78 4.99
CA SER A 307 7.80 0.62 4.68
C SER A 307 8.37 0.68 3.26
N ASN A 308 7.59 1.16 2.29
CA ASN A 308 8.07 1.36 0.93
C ASN A 308 9.16 2.44 0.87
N LEU A 309 8.96 3.61 1.50
CA LEU A 309 9.98 4.65 1.58
C LEU A 309 11.28 4.15 2.23
N ALA A 310 11.17 3.28 3.25
CA ALA A 310 12.33 2.69 3.92
C ALA A 310 13.12 1.78 2.98
N ALA A 311 12.44 0.89 2.25
CA ALA A 311 13.06 0.04 1.24
C ALA A 311 13.76 0.88 0.15
N GLN A 312 13.09 1.93 -0.35
CA GLN A 312 13.63 2.83 -1.38
C GLN A 312 14.91 3.54 -0.93
N LEU A 313 14.96 4.00 0.32
CA LEU A 313 16.15 4.62 0.89
C LEU A 313 17.25 3.60 1.19
N ALA A 314 16.90 2.40 1.63
CA ALA A 314 17.86 1.31 1.87
C ALA A 314 18.58 0.89 0.60
N GLU A 315 17.86 0.70 -0.50
CA GLU A 315 18.43 0.40 -1.83
C GLU A 315 19.44 1.45 -2.30
N GLN A 316 19.29 2.69 -1.84
CA GLN A 316 20.17 3.82 -2.17
C GLN A 316 21.22 4.11 -1.09
N ASN A 317 21.35 3.26 -0.07
CA ASN A 317 22.21 3.48 1.11
C ASN A 317 21.99 4.86 1.77
N ALA A 318 20.72 5.30 1.84
CA ALA A 318 20.31 6.63 2.30
C ALA A 318 19.26 6.57 3.42
N LEU A 319 19.20 5.48 4.19
CA LEU A 319 18.26 5.33 5.32
C LEU A 319 18.38 6.44 6.37
N ASP A 320 19.56 7.02 6.52
CA ASP A 320 19.83 8.18 7.38
C ASP A 320 18.99 9.42 6.99
N LYS A 321 18.51 9.49 5.74
CA LYS A 321 17.66 10.58 5.25
C LYS A 321 16.17 10.37 5.48
N MET A 322 15.75 9.25 6.07
CA MET A 322 14.33 8.94 6.31
C MET A 322 13.58 10.09 6.98
N LYS A 323 14.15 10.67 8.04
CA LYS A 323 13.54 11.78 8.77
C LYS A 323 13.24 12.98 7.85
N GLN A 324 14.18 13.33 6.99
CA GLN A 324 14.03 14.45 6.05
C GLN A 324 12.93 14.15 5.01
N VAL A 325 12.81 12.90 4.56
CA VAL A 325 11.74 12.47 3.65
C VAL A 325 10.37 12.60 4.31
N LEU A 326 10.22 12.15 5.56
CA LEU A 326 8.96 12.27 6.30
C LEU A 326 8.56 13.73 6.54
N GLU A 327 9.54 14.62 6.76
CA GLU A 327 9.31 16.07 6.87
C GLU A 327 8.93 16.71 5.52
N GLU A 328 9.43 16.19 4.39
CA GLU A 328 9.14 16.71 3.05
C GLU A 328 7.79 16.25 2.49
N VAL A 329 7.28 15.08 2.90
CA VAL A 329 6.00 14.53 2.40
C VAL A 329 4.83 15.51 2.57
N PRO A 330 4.59 16.14 3.75
CA PRO A 330 3.54 17.15 3.90
C PRO A 330 3.69 18.35 2.96
N HIS A 331 4.92 18.76 2.63
CA HIS A 331 5.19 19.87 1.71
C HIS A 331 4.85 19.49 0.27
N VAL A 332 5.27 18.32 -0.20
CA VAL A 332 4.89 17.80 -1.53
C VAL A 332 3.38 17.61 -1.63
N ARG A 333 2.77 17.04 -0.60
CA ARG A 333 1.31 16.85 -0.52
C ARG A 333 0.57 18.18 -0.66
N LYS A 334 1.04 19.24 0.01
CA LYS A 334 0.47 20.59 -0.11
C LYS A 334 0.60 21.12 -1.54
N ASP A 335 1.78 21.01 -2.15
CA ASP A 335 2.04 21.51 -3.49
C ASP A 335 1.18 20.81 -4.56
N MET A 336 0.80 19.56 -4.29
CA MET A 336 -0.09 18.77 -5.13
C MET A 336 -1.59 18.98 -4.83
N GLY A 337 -1.96 19.99 -4.04
CA GLY A 337 -3.37 20.28 -3.74
C GLY A 337 -4.00 19.33 -2.72
N TYR A 338 -3.18 18.78 -1.81
CA TYR A 338 -3.58 17.90 -0.72
C TYR A 338 -4.34 16.63 -1.13
N PRO A 339 -3.84 15.79 -2.07
CA PRO A 339 -4.48 14.51 -2.34
C PRO A 339 -4.62 13.67 -1.06
N PRO A 340 -5.69 12.87 -0.90
CA PRO A 340 -5.68 11.74 0.02
C PRO A 340 -4.47 10.87 -0.29
N LEU A 341 -3.77 10.37 0.74
CA LEU A 341 -2.63 9.48 0.55
C LEU A 341 -3.11 8.03 0.48
N VAL A 342 -3.66 7.67 -0.68
CA VAL A 342 -4.07 6.31 -1.04
C VAL A 342 -3.40 5.94 -2.37
N THR A 343 -3.28 4.66 -2.71
CA THR A 343 -2.67 4.31 -4.01
C THR A 343 -3.50 4.86 -5.18
N PRO A 344 -2.88 5.47 -6.21
CA PRO A 344 -1.44 5.69 -6.39
C PRO A 344 -0.90 7.01 -5.82
N SER A 345 -1.73 7.96 -5.39
CA SER A 345 -1.29 9.29 -4.94
C SER A 345 -0.29 9.24 -3.77
N SER A 346 -0.41 8.27 -2.86
CA SER A 346 0.58 8.05 -1.79
C SER A 346 1.99 7.76 -2.33
N GLN A 347 2.10 6.95 -3.38
CA GLN A 347 3.37 6.60 -4.01
C GLN A 347 3.94 7.79 -4.76
N ILE A 348 3.12 8.55 -5.49
CA ILE A 348 3.57 9.74 -6.23
C ILE A 348 4.13 10.78 -5.25
N VAL A 349 3.39 11.10 -4.19
CA VAL A 349 3.83 12.05 -3.15
C VAL A 349 5.10 11.55 -2.45
N GLY A 350 5.14 10.28 -2.07
CA GLY A 350 6.28 9.68 -1.38
C GLY A 350 7.55 9.71 -2.21
N THR A 351 7.49 9.19 -3.44
CA THR A 351 8.63 9.17 -4.35
C THR A 351 9.13 10.57 -4.65
N GLN A 352 8.24 11.53 -4.89
CA GLN A 352 8.65 12.91 -5.14
C GLN A 352 9.32 13.54 -3.91
N ALA A 353 8.84 13.26 -2.69
CA ALA A 353 9.48 13.71 -1.46
C ALA A 353 10.89 13.10 -1.30
N THR A 354 11.04 11.80 -1.56
CA THR A 354 12.34 11.12 -1.59
C THR A 354 13.29 11.79 -2.58
N LEU A 355 12.84 12.07 -3.81
CA LEU A 355 13.65 12.72 -4.83
C LEU A 355 14.07 14.14 -4.42
N ASN A 356 13.18 14.93 -3.83
CA ASN A 356 13.50 16.28 -3.33
C ASN A 356 14.64 16.23 -2.30
N VAL A 357 14.58 15.28 -1.37
CA VAL A 357 15.60 15.09 -0.33
C VAL A 357 16.90 14.53 -0.89
N MET A 358 16.82 13.55 -1.79
CA MET A 358 18.01 12.91 -2.38
C MET A 358 18.79 13.87 -3.27
N THR A 359 18.10 14.73 -4.02
CA THR A 359 18.71 15.69 -4.94
C THR A 359 19.13 17.00 -4.26
N GLY A 360 18.68 17.24 -3.02
CA GLY A 360 18.95 18.45 -2.25
C GLY A 360 18.19 19.68 -2.72
N GLU A 361 17.27 19.55 -3.68
CA GLU A 361 16.49 20.64 -4.26
C GLU A 361 15.08 20.15 -4.64
N ARG A 362 14.06 20.87 -4.18
CA ARG A 362 12.65 20.51 -4.42
C ARG A 362 12.33 20.54 -5.92
N TYR A 363 11.76 19.45 -6.43
CA TYR A 363 11.33 19.29 -7.82
C TYR A 363 12.46 19.44 -8.85
N LYS A 364 13.73 19.23 -8.48
CA LYS A 364 14.84 19.16 -9.43
C LYS A 364 14.70 18.03 -10.43
N VAL A 365 14.23 16.88 -9.93
CA VAL A 365 13.81 15.73 -10.74
C VAL A 365 12.32 15.52 -10.50
N ILE A 366 11.56 15.46 -11.59
CA ILE A 366 10.11 15.25 -11.57
C ILE A 366 9.84 13.96 -12.35
N THR A 367 9.16 13.00 -11.71
CA THR A 367 8.82 11.74 -12.39
C THR A 367 7.70 11.94 -13.40
N THR A 368 7.54 10.97 -14.30
CA THR A 368 6.44 10.98 -15.28
C THR A 368 5.08 11.02 -14.58
N GLU A 369 4.92 10.30 -13.48
CA GLU A 369 3.68 10.25 -12.70
C GLU A 369 3.40 11.56 -11.96
N THR A 370 4.42 12.20 -11.38
CA THR A 370 4.26 13.55 -10.80
C THR A 370 3.82 14.53 -11.88
N LYS A 371 4.48 14.51 -13.05
CA LYS A 371 4.07 15.34 -14.20
C LYS A 371 2.63 15.04 -14.63
N ASN A 372 2.28 13.76 -14.79
CA ASN A 372 0.95 13.30 -15.18
C ASN A 372 -0.13 13.74 -14.17
N TYR A 373 0.19 13.79 -12.88
CA TYR A 373 -0.67 14.35 -11.85
C TYR A 373 -0.95 15.84 -12.09
N PHE A 374 0.10 16.63 -12.34
CA PHE A 374 -0.04 18.05 -12.66
C PHE A 374 -0.77 18.31 -13.99
N LEU A 375 -0.65 17.41 -14.96
CA LEU A 375 -1.44 17.41 -16.20
C LEU A 375 -2.91 17.00 -16.01
N GLY A 376 -3.31 16.55 -14.82
CA GLY A 376 -4.68 16.10 -14.53
C GLY A 376 -4.99 14.68 -15.01
N LEU A 377 -3.98 13.88 -15.40
CA LEU A 377 -4.16 12.53 -15.94
C LEU A 377 -4.56 11.47 -14.90
N TYR A 378 -4.56 11.83 -13.61
CA TYR A 378 -5.13 11.01 -12.52
C TYR A 378 -6.50 11.50 -12.05
N GLY A 379 -7.02 12.58 -12.62
CA GLY A 379 -8.24 13.25 -12.14
C GLY A 379 -7.97 14.62 -11.54
N ARG A 380 -9.02 15.22 -10.98
CA ARG A 380 -8.99 16.58 -10.42
C ARG A 380 -8.48 16.57 -8.99
N PRO A 381 -7.40 17.32 -8.68
CA PRO A 381 -6.92 17.48 -7.31
C PRO A 381 -7.99 18.07 -6.38
N PRO A 382 -7.97 17.73 -5.08
CA PRO A 382 -8.93 18.30 -4.12
C PRO A 382 -8.77 19.81 -3.91
N GLY A 383 -7.54 20.31 -3.95
CA GLY A 383 -7.19 21.70 -3.69
C GLY A 383 -6.44 22.36 -4.84
N PRO A 384 -6.09 23.65 -4.69
CA PRO A 384 -5.25 24.34 -5.66
C PRO A 384 -3.85 23.72 -5.73
N LEU A 385 -3.33 23.58 -6.93
CA LEU A 385 -1.94 23.17 -7.19
C LEU A 385 -1.00 24.35 -6.96
N ASN A 386 0.23 24.09 -6.53
CA ASN A 386 1.27 25.12 -6.47
C ASN A 386 1.62 25.58 -7.90
N PRO A 387 1.47 26.87 -8.25
CA PRO A 387 1.65 27.35 -9.62
C PRO A 387 3.11 27.27 -10.09
N GLU A 388 4.08 27.43 -9.20
CA GLU A 388 5.50 27.33 -9.56
C GLU A 388 5.89 25.89 -9.87
N VAL A 389 5.41 24.94 -9.05
CA VAL A 389 5.64 23.51 -9.27
C VAL A 389 4.90 23.02 -10.50
N LEU A 390 3.66 23.48 -10.71
CA LEU A 390 2.88 23.20 -11.91
C LEU A 390 3.66 23.60 -13.17
N ALA A 391 4.11 24.86 -13.24
CA ALA A 391 4.88 25.36 -14.38
C ALA A 391 6.19 24.58 -14.58
N ARG A 392 6.90 24.21 -13.49
CA ARG A 392 8.11 23.39 -13.57
C ARG A 392 7.84 21.96 -14.06
N ALA A 393 6.71 21.37 -13.68
CA ALA A 393 6.36 19.99 -14.01
C ALA A 393 5.89 19.82 -15.46
N ILE A 394 5.11 20.77 -15.98
CA ILE A 394 4.44 20.61 -17.29
C ILE A 394 4.98 21.54 -18.38
N GLY A 395 5.75 22.58 -18.03
CA GLY A 395 6.23 23.57 -18.99
C GLY A 395 5.07 24.31 -19.66
N ASP A 396 5.05 24.28 -21.00
CA ASP A 396 4.00 24.92 -21.82
C ASP A 396 2.79 24.01 -22.10
N GLU A 397 2.76 22.79 -21.55
CA GLU A 397 1.62 21.88 -21.70
C GLU A 397 0.42 22.35 -20.87
N GLU A 398 -0.80 22.11 -21.39
CA GLU A 398 -2.05 22.47 -20.72
C GLU A 398 -2.64 21.26 -19.96
N PRO A 399 -2.99 21.41 -18.66
CA PRO A 399 -3.69 20.36 -17.92
C PRO A 399 -5.04 20.03 -18.55
N ILE A 400 -5.40 18.74 -18.53
CA ILE A 400 -6.70 18.31 -19.07
C ILE A 400 -7.85 18.76 -18.17
N LYS A 401 -8.99 19.02 -18.81
CA LYS A 401 -10.25 19.35 -18.11
C LYS A 401 -11.28 18.22 -18.19
N SER A 402 -11.14 17.29 -19.13
CA SER A 402 -11.98 16.10 -19.27
C SER A 402 -11.63 15.03 -18.24
N ARG A 403 -12.37 13.91 -18.24
CA ARG A 403 -11.95 12.70 -17.51
C ARG A 403 -10.71 12.13 -18.22
N PRO A 404 -9.69 11.62 -17.50
CA PRO A 404 -8.48 11.14 -18.17
C PRO A 404 -8.72 9.96 -19.12
N ALA A 405 -9.64 9.06 -18.78
CA ALA A 405 -9.95 7.89 -19.62
C ALA A 405 -10.69 8.23 -20.91
N ASP A 406 -11.31 9.41 -21.04
CA ASP A 406 -11.92 9.85 -22.31
C ASP A 406 -10.87 10.03 -23.44
N ARG A 407 -9.58 10.05 -23.08
CA ARG A 407 -8.46 10.18 -24.02
C ARG A 407 -7.83 8.83 -24.38
N LEU A 408 -8.31 7.73 -23.80
CA LEU A 408 -7.79 6.40 -24.04
C LEU A 408 -8.61 5.73 -25.15
N GLU A 409 -7.90 5.18 -26.13
CA GLU A 409 -8.51 4.31 -27.14
C GLU A 409 -8.85 2.95 -26.52
N PRO A 410 -9.88 2.24 -27.02
CA PRO A 410 -10.21 0.89 -26.58
C PRO A 410 -9.01 -0.06 -26.64
N GLU A 411 -8.80 -0.84 -25.59
CA GLU A 411 -7.55 -1.61 -25.42
C GLU A 411 -7.73 -3.12 -25.70
N LEU A 412 -8.93 -3.68 -25.52
CA LEU A 412 -9.14 -5.13 -25.52
C LEU A 412 -8.86 -5.78 -26.87
N ASP A 413 -9.17 -5.11 -27.98
CA ASP A 413 -8.90 -5.64 -29.32
C ASP A 413 -7.41 -5.76 -29.62
N ALA A 414 -6.60 -4.83 -29.11
CA ALA A 414 -5.15 -4.88 -29.23
C ALA A 414 -4.60 -6.05 -28.41
N VAL A 415 -5.03 -6.18 -27.15
CA VAL A 415 -4.64 -7.28 -26.25
C VAL A 415 -5.02 -8.64 -26.83
N LYS A 416 -6.22 -8.76 -27.41
CA LYS A 416 -6.68 -9.99 -28.06
C LYS A 416 -5.81 -10.38 -29.27
N LYS A 417 -5.31 -9.41 -30.03
CA LYS A 417 -4.39 -9.67 -31.15
C LYS A 417 -3.02 -10.10 -30.65
N GLU A 418 -2.51 -9.46 -29.59
CA GLU A 418 -1.22 -9.79 -28.98
C GLU A 418 -1.20 -11.21 -28.39
N LEU A 419 -2.29 -11.62 -27.75
CA LEU A 419 -2.44 -12.95 -27.16
C LEU A 419 -3.07 -13.99 -28.10
N ALA A 420 -3.19 -13.69 -29.39
CA ALA A 420 -3.76 -14.61 -30.37
C ALA A 420 -2.97 -15.94 -30.39
N GLY A 421 -3.69 -17.05 -30.17
CA GLY A 421 -3.10 -18.38 -30.10
C GLY A 421 -2.51 -18.77 -28.74
N LYS A 422 -2.33 -17.83 -27.81
CA LYS A 422 -1.93 -18.13 -26.42
C LYS A 422 -3.13 -18.40 -25.50
N THR A 423 -4.18 -17.58 -25.60
CA THR A 423 -5.41 -17.76 -24.83
C THR A 423 -6.62 -17.20 -25.56
N SER A 424 -7.78 -17.77 -25.29
CA SER A 424 -9.09 -17.23 -25.69
C SER A 424 -9.95 -16.84 -24.48
N SER A 425 -9.42 -17.01 -23.27
CA SER A 425 -10.11 -16.67 -22.03
C SER A 425 -10.19 -15.16 -21.89
N THR A 426 -11.42 -14.63 -21.73
CA THR A 426 -11.62 -13.20 -21.44
C THR A 426 -10.91 -12.78 -20.16
N GLU A 427 -10.85 -13.68 -19.16
CA GLU A 427 -10.17 -13.44 -17.88
C GLU A 427 -8.66 -13.26 -18.05
N ASP A 428 -8.04 -14.07 -18.91
CA ASP A 428 -6.61 -13.92 -19.21
C ASP A 428 -6.35 -12.63 -20.00
N LEU A 429 -7.21 -12.28 -20.96
CA LEU A 429 -7.10 -11.01 -21.69
C LEU A 429 -7.18 -9.82 -20.73
N LEU A 430 -8.09 -9.86 -19.75
CA LEU A 430 -8.21 -8.82 -18.72
C LEU A 430 -6.98 -8.78 -17.79
N SER A 431 -6.53 -9.94 -17.30
CA SER A 431 -5.32 -10.03 -16.47
C SER A 431 -4.10 -9.46 -17.20
N PHE A 432 -3.97 -9.72 -18.51
CA PHE A 432 -2.92 -9.17 -19.34
C PHE A 432 -3.08 -7.67 -19.60
N ALA A 433 -4.29 -7.20 -19.91
CA ALA A 433 -4.54 -5.77 -20.09
C ALA A 433 -4.15 -4.96 -18.83
N LEU A 434 -4.45 -5.52 -17.65
CA LEU A 434 -4.13 -4.89 -16.37
C LEU A 434 -2.64 -4.98 -16.03
N PHE A 435 -2.01 -6.13 -16.27
CA PHE A 435 -0.64 -6.44 -15.86
C PHE A 435 0.16 -7.22 -16.93
N PRO A 436 0.52 -6.61 -18.08
CA PRO A 436 1.05 -7.35 -19.22
C PRO A 436 2.27 -8.23 -18.91
N ALA A 437 3.27 -7.65 -18.23
CA ALA A 437 4.50 -8.38 -17.88
C ALA A 437 4.24 -9.52 -16.89
N ILE A 438 3.43 -9.27 -15.85
CA ILE A 438 3.18 -10.22 -14.76
C ILE A 438 2.29 -11.36 -15.24
N ALA A 439 1.20 -11.02 -15.94
CA ALA A 439 0.28 -11.98 -16.50
C ALA A 439 0.96 -12.81 -17.60
N GLY A 440 1.79 -12.19 -18.46
CA GLY A 440 2.58 -12.90 -19.46
C GLY A 440 3.50 -13.95 -18.84
N GLU A 441 4.28 -13.57 -17.81
CA GLU A 441 5.12 -14.51 -17.08
C GLU A 441 4.30 -15.63 -16.41
N PHE A 442 3.17 -15.28 -15.79
CA PHE A 442 2.25 -16.23 -15.16
C PHE A 442 1.68 -17.24 -16.16
N PHE A 443 1.27 -16.80 -17.36
CA PHE A 443 0.74 -17.69 -18.40
C PHE A 443 1.81 -18.66 -18.90
N ASP A 444 3.02 -18.16 -19.18
CA ASP A 444 4.12 -18.99 -19.64
C ASP A 444 4.53 -20.03 -18.56
N GLN A 445 4.46 -19.67 -17.27
CA GLN A 445 4.68 -20.62 -16.15
C GLN A 445 3.53 -21.63 -16.00
N ARG A 446 2.28 -21.19 -16.17
CA ARG A 446 1.08 -22.04 -16.13
C ARG A 446 1.12 -23.12 -17.22
N GLU A 447 1.47 -22.73 -18.45
CA GLU A 447 1.57 -23.66 -19.59
C GLU A 447 2.66 -24.73 -19.37
N ARG A 448 3.78 -24.35 -18.75
CA ARG A 448 4.88 -25.28 -18.42
C ARG A 448 4.64 -26.13 -17.16
N GLY A 449 3.58 -25.85 -16.39
CA GLY A 449 3.36 -26.50 -15.08
C GLY A 449 4.37 -26.08 -14.01
N GLU A 450 4.91 -24.86 -14.11
CA GLU A 450 5.98 -24.33 -13.27
C GLU A 450 5.48 -23.31 -12.23
N LEU A 451 4.16 -23.12 -12.08
CA LEU A 451 3.60 -22.23 -11.06
C LEU A 451 4.02 -22.71 -9.67
N LYS A 452 4.84 -21.89 -9.00
CA LYS A 452 5.31 -22.14 -7.64
C LYS A 452 5.17 -20.86 -6.83
N PRO A 453 4.38 -20.86 -5.75
CA PRO A 453 4.24 -19.69 -4.90
C PRO A 453 5.58 -19.33 -4.27
N GLU A 454 5.73 -18.05 -3.90
CA GLU A 454 6.83 -17.56 -3.06
C GLU A 454 6.98 -18.45 -1.81
N LEU A 455 8.21 -18.91 -1.56
CA LEU A 455 8.49 -19.86 -0.49
C LEU A 455 8.19 -19.23 0.87
N LEU A 456 7.60 -20.03 1.76
CA LEU A 456 7.41 -19.66 3.16
C LEU A 456 8.55 -20.25 3.99
N GLU A 457 9.16 -19.42 4.80
CA GLU A 457 10.16 -19.78 5.78
C GLU A 457 9.54 -20.74 6.80
N PRO A 458 10.34 -21.69 7.31
CA PRO A 458 9.90 -22.54 8.40
C PRO A 458 9.55 -21.66 9.61
N PRO A 459 8.57 -22.05 10.44
CA PRO A 459 8.28 -21.32 11.66
C PRO A 459 9.56 -21.18 12.49
N PRO A 460 9.83 -20.00 13.07
CA PRO A 460 11.01 -19.81 13.89
C PRO A 460 11.02 -20.82 15.04
N GLU A 461 12.20 -21.40 15.36
CA GLU A 461 12.35 -22.43 16.41
C GLU A 461 11.91 -21.96 17.80
N LYS A 462 11.75 -20.64 17.97
CA LYS A 462 11.10 -19.99 19.11
C LYS A 462 9.87 -19.24 18.59
N GLY A 463 8.72 -19.50 19.21
CA GLY A 463 7.44 -18.89 18.84
C GLY A 463 7.48 -17.35 18.80
N PRO A 464 6.45 -16.72 18.21
CA PRO A 464 6.45 -15.27 17.99
C PRO A 464 6.66 -14.52 19.31
N ALA A 465 7.60 -13.59 19.30
CA ALA A 465 7.84 -12.65 20.39
C ALA A 465 6.54 -11.91 20.69
N VAL A 466 5.90 -12.26 21.80
CA VAL A 466 4.84 -11.44 22.39
C VAL A 466 5.51 -10.13 22.79
N ALA A 467 4.88 -9.00 22.48
CA ALA A 467 5.36 -7.64 22.74
C ALA A 467 5.82 -7.42 24.20
N HIS A 468 7.07 -7.80 24.50
CA HIS A 468 7.88 -7.47 25.67
C HIS A 468 9.25 -8.19 25.60
N GLU A 469 9.91 -8.21 24.44
CA GLU A 469 11.36 -8.42 24.42
C GLU A 469 12.05 -7.09 24.73
N LEU A 470 12.07 -6.74 26.02
CA LEU A 470 13.18 -5.99 26.58
C LEU A 470 14.45 -6.74 26.17
N HIS A 471 15.25 -6.12 25.30
CA HIS A 471 16.51 -6.66 24.81
C HIS A 471 17.32 -7.26 25.98
N LEU A 472 17.49 -8.57 25.98
CA LEU A 472 18.30 -9.26 26.97
C LEU A 472 19.77 -8.94 26.70
N ALA A 473 20.35 -8.04 27.49
CA ALA A 473 21.81 -7.89 27.55
C ALA A 473 22.43 -9.23 28.02
N PRO A 474 23.53 -9.70 27.41
CA PRO A 474 24.16 -10.95 27.83
C PRO A 474 24.62 -10.84 29.29
N VAL A 475 24.12 -11.74 30.13
CA VAL A 475 24.41 -11.77 31.58
C VAL A 475 25.70 -12.52 31.92
N GLU A 476 26.29 -13.24 30.96
CA GLU A 476 27.55 -13.97 31.11
C GLU A 476 28.22 -14.08 29.73
N PHE A 477 29.48 -13.65 29.61
CA PHE A 477 30.23 -13.65 28.34
C PHE A 477 31.74 -13.62 28.57
N ASN A 478 32.51 -14.05 27.57
CA ASN A 478 33.97 -13.94 27.57
C ASN A 478 34.39 -12.65 26.85
N LEU A 479 35.21 -11.83 27.48
CA LEU A 479 35.79 -10.61 26.91
C LEU A 479 37.30 -10.79 26.77
N THR A 480 37.84 -10.69 25.55
CA THR A 480 39.29 -10.72 25.33
C THR A 480 39.82 -9.29 25.18
N LEU A 481 40.67 -8.85 26.09
CA LEU A 481 41.29 -7.53 26.05
C LEU A 481 42.81 -7.69 25.99
N HIS A 482 43.47 -7.12 24.98
CA HIS A 482 44.92 -7.21 24.78
C HIS A 482 45.51 -8.64 24.79
N GLY A 483 44.73 -9.63 24.34
CA GLY A 483 45.16 -11.04 24.26
C GLY A 483 44.88 -11.88 25.50
N GLU A 484 44.36 -11.30 26.59
CA GLU A 484 43.88 -12.03 27.76
C GLU A 484 42.36 -12.16 27.74
N SER A 485 41.83 -13.36 28.00
CA SER A 485 40.39 -13.62 28.03
C SER A 485 39.85 -13.62 29.45
N TYR A 486 38.83 -12.81 29.70
CA TYR A 486 38.15 -12.65 30.98
C TYR A 486 36.74 -13.23 30.90
N HIS A 487 36.39 -14.08 31.86
CA HIS A 487 35.02 -14.56 32.02
C HIS A 487 34.23 -13.57 32.87
N ILE A 488 33.22 -12.92 32.29
CA ILE A 488 32.44 -11.86 32.92
C ILE A 488 31.01 -12.36 33.16
N ARG A 489 30.51 -12.23 34.39
CA ARG A 489 29.11 -12.51 34.76
C ARG A 489 28.48 -11.33 35.49
N VAL A 490 27.38 -10.80 34.95
CA VAL A 490 26.59 -9.73 35.57
C VAL A 490 25.70 -10.33 36.67
N SER A 491 25.96 -9.94 37.91
CA SER A 491 25.30 -10.50 39.10
C SER A 491 24.13 -9.65 39.60
N GLY A 492 23.99 -8.42 39.13
CA GLY A 492 22.88 -7.52 39.46
C GLY A 492 23.16 -6.05 39.12
N SER A 493 22.17 -5.19 39.35
CA SER A 493 22.31 -3.72 39.18
C SER A 493 21.77 -2.97 40.39
N GLY A 494 22.45 -1.92 40.83
CA GLY A 494 22.03 -1.08 41.96
C GLY A 494 21.07 0.05 41.57
N ARG A 495 20.58 0.79 42.58
CA ARG A 495 19.72 1.97 42.39
C ARG A 495 20.53 3.12 41.76
N LYS A 496 19.91 3.85 40.83
CA LYS A 496 20.51 5.00 40.15
C LYS A 496 20.78 6.12 41.15
N SER A 497 22.02 6.58 41.24
CA SER A 497 22.45 7.72 42.07
C SER A 497 23.38 8.60 41.23
N GLU A 498 23.21 9.92 41.30
CA GLU A 498 24.02 10.89 40.55
C GLU A 498 24.12 10.58 39.03
N GLY A 499 23.00 10.19 38.41
CA GLY A 499 22.93 9.92 36.97
C GLY A 499 23.56 8.59 36.52
N ARG A 500 24.31 7.90 37.38
CA ARG A 500 25.03 6.65 37.08
C ARG A 500 24.31 5.43 37.69
N LYS A 501 24.42 4.28 37.02
CA LYS A 501 23.86 3.01 37.50
C LYS A 501 25.01 2.03 37.74
N PRO A 502 25.26 1.59 38.98
CA PRO A 502 26.30 0.61 39.26
C PRO A 502 25.85 -0.79 38.84
N TYR A 503 26.78 -1.55 38.26
CA TYR A 503 26.63 -2.97 37.92
C TYR A 503 27.61 -3.79 38.76
N TYR A 504 27.15 -4.92 39.25
CA TYR A 504 28.00 -5.88 39.96
C TYR A 504 28.41 -6.96 38.98
N ILE A 505 29.71 -7.08 38.70
CA ILE A 505 30.23 -8.10 37.79
C ILE A 505 31.18 -9.03 38.54
N ARG A 506 31.21 -10.30 38.13
CA ARG A 506 32.29 -11.22 38.51
C ARG A 506 33.28 -11.31 37.37
N VAL A 507 34.56 -11.07 37.67
CA VAL A 507 35.68 -11.29 36.76
C VAL A 507 36.54 -12.38 37.37
N ASN A 508 36.64 -13.54 36.71
CA ASN A 508 37.38 -14.71 37.20
C ASN A 508 37.03 -15.06 38.67
N GLU A 509 35.72 -15.15 38.95
CA GLU A 509 35.10 -15.47 40.26
C GLU A 509 35.17 -14.39 41.36
N LYS A 510 35.87 -13.27 41.12
CA LYS A 510 35.94 -12.16 42.07
C LYS A 510 34.87 -11.11 41.78
N LEU A 511 34.07 -10.74 42.78
CA LEU A 511 33.00 -9.74 42.66
C LEU A 511 33.61 -8.33 42.69
N GLU A 512 33.35 -7.54 41.65
CA GLU A 512 33.80 -6.15 41.51
C GLU A 512 32.60 -5.25 41.19
N GLU A 513 32.59 -4.03 41.74
CA GLU A 513 31.58 -3.00 41.45
C GLU A 513 32.08 -2.10 40.32
N VAL A 514 31.28 -1.95 39.26
CA VAL A 514 31.65 -1.14 38.09
C VAL A 514 30.55 -0.16 37.72
N TYR A 515 30.95 1.00 37.21
CA TYR A 515 30.05 2.03 36.70
C TYR A 515 30.14 2.05 35.18
N LEU A 516 29.00 1.81 34.51
CA LEU A 516 28.92 1.91 33.06
C LEU A 516 28.36 3.28 32.67
N GLU A 517 29.14 4.02 31.89
CA GLU A 517 28.72 5.25 31.22
C GLU A 517 28.79 4.96 29.70
N PRO A 518 27.63 4.77 29.03
CA PRO A 518 27.64 4.48 27.60
C PRO A 518 28.07 5.75 26.84
N LEU A 519 29.26 5.70 26.23
CA LEU A 519 29.75 6.77 25.35
C LEU A 519 29.23 6.61 23.91
N GLN A 520 28.77 5.41 23.54
CA GLN A 520 28.14 5.08 22.25
C GLN A 520 27.41 3.72 22.39
N GLU A 521 26.24 3.56 21.78
CA GLU A 521 25.52 2.27 21.70
C GLU A 521 25.63 1.70 20.27
N VAL A 522 25.93 0.41 20.15
CA VAL A 522 26.06 -0.30 18.87
C VAL A 522 25.11 -1.50 18.87
N LEU A 523 24.35 -1.66 17.79
CA LEU A 523 23.46 -2.80 17.54
C LEU A 523 24.29 -4.07 17.27
N ALA A 524 24.08 -5.12 18.07
CA ALA A 524 24.70 -6.42 17.85
C ALA A 524 23.91 -7.20 16.78
N GLY A 525 24.49 -7.32 15.58
CA GLY A 525 23.89 -8.06 14.48
C GLY A 525 24.21 -7.46 13.11
N VAL A 526 25.50 -7.30 12.80
CA VAL A 526 25.93 -7.08 11.42
C VAL A 526 26.63 -8.36 10.97
N PRO A 527 26.12 -9.07 9.95
CA PRO A 527 26.86 -10.18 9.34
C PRO A 527 28.24 -9.67 8.87
N GLU A 528 29.23 -10.54 8.88
CA GLU A 528 30.55 -10.25 8.33
C GLU A 528 30.42 -9.61 6.93
N PRO A 529 31.26 -8.61 6.61
CA PRO A 529 31.32 -8.11 5.25
C PRO A 529 31.68 -9.30 4.33
N PRO A 530 30.99 -9.49 3.19
CA PRO A 530 31.43 -10.48 2.23
C PRO A 530 32.90 -10.20 1.93
N GLU A 531 33.72 -11.25 1.99
CA GLU A 531 35.09 -11.26 1.49
C GLU A 531 35.09 -10.49 0.17
N THR A 532 36.03 -9.56 0.05
CA THR A 532 36.25 -8.76 -1.15
C THR A 532 36.36 -9.68 -2.35
N GLY A 533 35.22 -9.91 -3.00
CA GLY A 533 35.13 -10.54 -4.30
C GLY A 533 36.01 -9.72 -5.22
N THR A 534 36.98 -10.40 -5.83
CA THR A 534 37.82 -9.88 -6.90
C THR A 534 36.98 -9.02 -7.83
N GLY A 535 37.29 -7.71 -7.86
CA GLY A 535 36.55 -6.72 -8.62
C GLY A 535 36.37 -7.19 -10.06
N THR A 536 35.12 -7.42 -10.43
CA THR A 536 34.74 -7.42 -11.84
C THR A 536 35.01 -6.01 -12.36
N ILE A 537 35.76 -5.95 -13.46
CA ILE A 537 36.04 -4.70 -14.18
C ILE A 537 34.70 -3.98 -14.42
N PRO A 538 34.54 -2.69 -14.07
CA PRO A 538 33.28 -1.99 -14.31
C PRO A 538 32.94 -2.06 -15.79
N LYS A 539 31.75 -2.59 -16.10
CA LYS A 539 31.27 -2.83 -17.46
C LYS A 539 31.06 -1.52 -18.24
N ARG A 540 30.95 -0.38 -17.53
CA ARG A 540 30.61 0.94 -18.07
C ARG A 540 31.52 2.04 -17.48
N PRO A 541 31.86 3.10 -18.24
CA PRO A 541 32.66 4.22 -17.74
C PRO A 541 31.93 4.99 -16.63
N LYS A 542 32.67 5.72 -15.79
CA LYS A 542 32.09 6.67 -14.82
C LYS A 542 31.83 8.03 -15.48
N PRO A 543 30.78 8.75 -15.07
CA PRO A 543 30.50 10.09 -15.58
C PRO A 543 31.57 11.08 -15.08
N THR A 544 32.34 11.63 -16.03
CA THR A 544 33.43 12.58 -15.75
C THR A 544 33.34 13.84 -16.58
N LYS A 545 32.60 13.81 -17.69
CA LYS A 545 32.43 14.93 -18.62
C LYS A 545 31.00 15.49 -18.55
N PRO A 546 30.78 16.77 -18.89
CA PRO A 546 29.44 17.37 -18.95
C PRO A 546 28.46 16.64 -19.89
N GLY A 547 28.96 15.96 -20.93
CA GLY A 547 28.17 15.17 -21.86
C GLY A 547 27.91 13.73 -21.44
N ASP A 548 28.43 13.28 -20.29
CA ASP A 548 28.18 11.93 -19.78
C ASP A 548 26.80 11.90 -19.08
N VAL A 549 25.84 11.25 -19.72
CA VAL A 549 24.49 11.06 -19.18
C VAL A 549 24.50 9.86 -18.25
N ALA A 550 24.29 10.11 -16.96
CA ALA A 550 24.20 9.08 -15.92
C ALA A 550 22.75 8.86 -15.46
N ALA A 551 22.50 7.72 -14.83
CA ALA A 551 21.21 7.47 -14.20
C ALA A 551 21.04 8.39 -12.97
N PRO A 552 19.91 9.10 -12.79
CA PRO A 552 19.66 9.88 -11.58
C PRO A 552 19.45 9.01 -10.34
N MET A 553 19.09 7.74 -10.53
CA MET A 553 18.92 6.72 -9.48
C MET A 553 19.17 5.32 -10.08
N PRO A 554 19.50 4.30 -9.26
CA PRO A 554 19.59 2.93 -9.74
C PRO A 554 18.22 2.45 -10.25
N GLY A 555 18.20 1.64 -11.30
CA GLY A 555 16.97 1.16 -11.89
C GLY A 555 17.20 0.28 -13.12
N ARG A 556 16.12 0.02 -13.86
CA ARG A 556 16.13 -0.77 -15.09
C ARG A 556 15.83 0.12 -16.29
N VAL A 557 16.57 -0.02 -17.38
CA VAL A 557 16.28 0.72 -18.62
C VAL A 557 15.02 0.15 -19.26
N VAL A 558 13.95 0.95 -19.31
CA VAL A 558 12.69 0.58 -19.99
C VAL A 558 12.83 0.78 -21.49
N LYS A 559 13.40 1.92 -21.89
CA LYS A 559 13.47 2.31 -23.30
C LYS A 559 14.66 3.21 -23.58
N VAL A 560 15.32 3.01 -24.72
CA VAL A 560 16.33 3.94 -25.24
C VAL A 560 15.68 4.81 -26.32
N LEU A 561 15.68 6.14 -26.13
CA LEU A 561 14.91 7.05 -26.98
C LEU A 561 15.72 7.63 -28.15
N VAL A 562 17.03 7.45 -28.15
CA VAL A 562 17.95 8.06 -29.12
C VAL A 562 18.90 7.04 -29.73
N ALA A 563 19.35 7.30 -30.94
CA ALA A 563 20.35 6.48 -31.64
C ALA A 563 21.74 7.13 -31.64
N LYS A 564 22.79 6.31 -31.78
CA LYS A 564 24.15 6.82 -31.96
C LYS A 564 24.22 7.69 -33.22
N GLY A 565 24.75 8.90 -33.06
CA GLY A 565 24.87 9.91 -34.10
C GLY A 565 23.72 10.92 -34.16
N GLU A 566 22.66 10.73 -33.37
CA GLU A 566 21.54 11.66 -33.27
C GLU A 566 21.92 12.93 -32.51
N THR A 567 21.32 14.06 -32.88
CA THR A 567 21.55 15.35 -32.20
C THR A 567 20.40 15.60 -31.23
N VAL A 568 20.73 15.88 -29.97
CA VAL A 568 19.77 16.13 -28.90
C VAL A 568 19.93 17.52 -28.33
N ARG A 569 18.84 18.10 -27.85
CA ARG A 569 18.85 19.38 -27.13
C ARG A 569 18.95 19.16 -25.63
N ILE A 570 19.51 20.13 -24.92
CA ILE A 570 19.52 20.13 -23.45
C ILE A 570 18.08 19.98 -22.93
N GLY A 571 17.88 19.07 -21.98
CA GLY A 571 16.55 18.73 -21.46
C GLY A 571 15.78 17.69 -22.28
N GLU A 572 16.21 17.37 -23.50
CA GLU A 572 15.57 16.35 -24.34
C GLU A 572 15.79 14.94 -23.74
N PRO A 573 14.74 14.12 -23.59
CA PRO A 573 14.86 12.82 -22.94
C PRO A 573 15.59 11.81 -23.84
N VAL A 574 16.68 11.23 -23.34
CA VAL A 574 17.50 10.25 -24.08
C VAL A 574 17.22 8.80 -23.69
N LEU A 575 16.68 8.57 -22.49
CA LEU A 575 16.38 7.25 -21.92
C LEU A 575 15.07 7.32 -21.11
N ILE A 576 14.42 6.17 -20.95
CA ILE A 576 13.42 5.93 -19.90
C ILE A 576 13.96 4.84 -18.99
N ILE A 577 14.04 5.13 -17.69
CA ILE A 577 14.39 4.16 -16.65
C ILE A 577 13.18 3.93 -15.74
N GLU A 578 12.96 2.67 -15.36
CA GLU A 578 12.03 2.28 -14.31
C GLU A 578 12.83 2.08 -13.04
N ALA A 579 12.47 2.82 -12.00
CA ALA A 579 12.95 2.58 -10.65
C ALA A 579 11.76 2.67 -9.71
N MET A 580 11.69 1.76 -8.74
CA MET A 580 10.64 1.80 -7.71
C MET A 580 9.21 1.81 -8.31
N LYS A 581 8.98 1.06 -9.40
CA LYS A 581 7.71 0.96 -10.16
C LYS A 581 7.26 2.25 -10.85
N MET A 582 8.16 3.21 -11.03
CA MET A 582 7.87 4.52 -11.61
C MET A 582 8.85 4.78 -12.76
N GLU A 583 8.38 5.42 -13.82
CA GLU A 583 9.19 5.74 -14.99
C GLU A 583 9.75 7.16 -14.90
N SER A 584 11.07 7.28 -15.00
CA SER A 584 11.78 8.55 -15.09
C SER A 584 12.45 8.71 -16.45
N ARG A 585 12.27 9.87 -17.07
CA ARG A 585 12.96 10.23 -18.30
C ARG A 585 14.29 10.88 -17.95
N VAL A 586 15.38 10.37 -18.49
CA VAL A 586 16.72 10.92 -18.26
C VAL A 586 17.00 12.00 -19.32
N PRO A 587 17.07 13.30 -18.94
CA PRO A 587 17.30 14.38 -19.89
C PRO A 587 18.77 14.48 -20.32
N ALA A 588 19.01 14.96 -21.53
CA ALA A 588 20.33 15.34 -22.00
C ALA A 588 20.85 16.54 -21.19
N PRO A 589 22.06 16.46 -20.58
CA PRO A 589 22.65 17.54 -19.78
C PRO A 589 23.19 18.70 -20.62
N ILE A 590 23.42 18.49 -21.92
CA ILE A 590 23.94 19.48 -22.87
C ILE A 590 23.26 19.33 -24.23
N ASN A 591 23.30 20.37 -25.06
CA ASN A 591 23.10 20.21 -26.49
C ASN A 591 24.31 19.44 -27.05
N GLY A 592 24.08 18.42 -27.88
CA GLY A 592 25.20 17.66 -28.42
C GLY A 592 24.78 16.51 -29.30
N LYS A 593 25.77 15.79 -29.81
CA LYS A 593 25.57 14.60 -30.62
C LYS A 593 25.84 13.34 -29.81
N VAL A 594 24.99 12.32 -29.92
CA VAL A 594 25.17 11.03 -29.24
C VAL A 594 26.36 10.30 -29.84
N VAL A 595 27.45 10.16 -29.09
CA VAL A 595 28.67 9.46 -29.55
C VAL A 595 28.72 8.00 -29.13
N ALA A 596 28.09 7.65 -28.01
CA ALA A 596 28.04 6.29 -27.49
C ALA A 596 26.77 6.01 -26.68
N LEU A 597 26.28 4.77 -26.80
CA LEU A 597 25.24 4.17 -25.96
C LEU A 597 25.87 2.97 -25.25
N TYR A 598 25.85 2.97 -23.92
CA TYR A 598 26.46 1.93 -23.07
C TYR A 598 25.44 0.99 -22.41
N VAL A 599 24.16 1.14 -22.78
CA VAL A 599 23.03 0.38 -22.22
C VAL A 599 22.11 -0.12 -23.32
N THR A 600 21.42 -1.22 -23.03
CA THR A 600 20.29 -1.71 -23.83
C THR A 600 19.02 -1.80 -22.99
N GLU A 601 17.87 -1.85 -23.65
CA GLU A 601 16.58 -2.04 -22.97
C GLU A 601 16.59 -3.33 -22.14
N GLY A 602 16.03 -3.24 -20.94
CA GLY A 602 15.97 -4.31 -19.96
C GLY A 602 17.18 -4.42 -19.01
N GLU A 603 18.30 -3.72 -19.26
CA GLU A 603 19.49 -3.77 -18.39
C GLU A 603 19.31 -2.96 -17.09
N GLU A 604 19.92 -3.45 -16.01
CA GLU A 604 20.07 -2.71 -14.75
C GLU A 604 21.25 -1.71 -14.80
N VAL A 605 21.04 -0.54 -14.19
CA VAL A 605 21.96 0.59 -14.19
C VAL A 605 22.12 1.18 -12.79
N LYS A 606 23.29 1.75 -12.51
CA LYS A 606 23.62 2.45 -11.25
C LYS A 606 23.87 3.94 -11.50
N THR A 607 23.84 4.74 -10.44
CA THR A 607 24.04 6.21 -10.52
C THR A 607 25.46 6.63 -10.90
N ASP A 608 26.45 5.75 -10.72
CA ASP A 608 27.86 6.04 -11.00
C ASP A 608 28.33 5.55 -12.37
N GLU A 609 27.40 5.23 -13.28
CA GLU A 609 27.67 4.72 -14.62
C GLU A 609 27.20 5.70 -15.71
N THR A 610 28.07 5.96 -16.70
CA THR A 610 27.71 6.67 -17.92
C THR A 610 26.88 5.75 -18.82
N LEU A 611 25.64 6.15 -19.09
CA LEU A 611 24.69 5.39 -19.91
C LEU A 611 24.73 5.84 -21.38
N VAL A 612 24.82 7.15 -21.61
CA VAL A 612 24.94 7.79 -22.93
C VAL A 612 26.05 8.82 -22.87
N GLN A 613 26.82 8.97 -23.93
CA GLN A 613 27.81 10.04 -24.03
C GLN A 613 27.44 10.99 -25.17
N LEU A 614 27.45 12.29 -24.86
CA LEU A 614 27.21 13.41 -25.76
C LEU A 614 28.52 14.19 -25.97
N GLU A 615 28.71 14.72 -27.18
CA GLU A 615 29.78 15.67 -27.51
C GLU A 615 29.26 17.01 -28.05
#